data_AF-K2DGQ7-F1
#
_entry.id   AF-K2DGQ7-F1
#
_cell.length_a   1.000
_cell.length_b   1.000
_cell.length_c   1.000
_cell.angle_alpha   90.00
_cell.angle_beta   90.00
_cell.angle_gamma   90.00
#
_symmetry.space_group_name_H-M   'P 1'
#
loop_
_entity.id
_entity.type
_entity.pdbx_description
1 polymer ?
#
loop_
_entity_poly.entity_id
_entity_poly.type
_entity_poly.pdbx_seq_one_letter_code
_entity_poly.pdbx_strand_id
1 'polypeptide(L)'
;MTEEFNLWLEKAKESLDDALYSLKNHRYSLTAFCCQQALEKILKAAVIHLKNQRPRKIHDLLPLLKDSGLELSEEYTIEIAKISKFYFLVRYPDINKKFFATAEIARTTLEKTKEIYQWIEDELKKS
;
A
#
# COMPACT_ATOMS: atom_id res chain seq x y z
N MET A 1 -18.69 -9.82 -7.39
CA MET A 1 -17.65 -8.79 -7.58
C MET A 1 -17.71 -7.74 -6.48
N THR A 2 -18.88 -7.26 -6.07
CA THR A 2 -19.03 -6.37 -4.90
C THR A 2 -18.49 -6.98 -3.61
N GLU A 3 -18.75 -8.27 -3.36
CA GLU A 3 -18.22 -8.98 -2.18
C GLU A 3 -16.69 -9.11 -2.21
N GLU A 4 -16.10 -9.44 -3.37
CA GLU A 4 -14.64 -9.52 -3.54
C GLU A 4 -13.99 -8.14 -3.36
N PHE A 5 -14.59 -7.10 -3.92
CA PHE A 5 -14.17 -5.70 -3.71
C PHE A 5 -14.16 -5.32 -2.22
N ASN A 6 -15.27 -5.58 -1.51
CA ASN A 6 -15.39 -5.26 -0.09
C ASN A 6 -14.35 -6.00 0.75
N LEU A 7 -14.09 -7.28 0.43
CA LEU A 7 -13.04 -8.05 1.11
C LEU A 7 -11.66 -7.43 0.90
N TRP A 8 -11.31 -7.02 -0.32
CA TRP A 8 -10.03 -6.35 -0.57
C TRP A 8 -9.92 -5.01 0.14
N LEU A 9 -11.00 -4.23 0.17
CA LEU A 9 -11.04 -2.93 0.84
C LEU A 9 -10.89 -3.08 2.37
N GLU A 10 -11.58 -4.05 2.98
CA GLU A 10 -11.45 -4.37 4.39
C GLU A 10 -10.01 -4.80 4.73
N LYS A 11 -9.43 -5.71 3.95
CA LYS A 11 -8.03 -6.16 4.15
C LYS A 11 -7.02 -5.04 3.94
N ALA A 12 -7.31 -4.09 3.06
CA ALA A 12 -6.48 -2.91 2.86
C ALA A 12 -6.49 -2.01 4.11
N LYS A 13 -7.68 -1.77 4.68
CA LYS A 13 -7.86 -1.01 5.91
C LYS A 13 -7.16 -1.69 7.10
N GLU A 14 -7.35 -2.98 7.29
CA GLU A 14 -6.64 -3.76 8.33
C GLU A 14 -5.13 -3.59 8.22
N SER A 15 -4.58 -3.59 7.00
CA SER A 15 -3.13 -3.41 6.80
C SER A 15 -2.66 -2.00 7.17
N LEU A 16 -3.49 -0.98 6.94
CA LEU A 16 -3.19 0.39 7.34
C LEU A 16 -3.23 0.54 8.86
N ASP A 17 -4.19 -0.09 9.52
CA ASP A 17 -4.30 -0.15 10.98
C ASP A 17 -3.09 -0.89 11.59
N ASP A 18 -2.69 -2.03 11.02
CA ASP A 18 -1.49 -2.77 11.42
C ASP A 18 -0.23 -1.93 11.29
N ALA A 19 -0.13 -1.10 10.24
CA ALA A 19 1.00 -0.19 10.08
C ALA A 19 1.04 0.86 11.21
N LEU A 20 -0.11 1.40 11.60
CA LEU A 20 -0.25 2.33 12.73
C LEU A 20 0.17 1.70 14.05
N TYR A 21 -0.35 0.51 14.36
CA TYR A 21 0.01 -0.23 15.57
C TYR A 21 1.49 -0.59 15.59
N SER A 22 2.04 -1.00 14.44
CA SER A 22 3.45 -1.35 14.32
C SER A 22 4.36 -0.16 14.59
N LEU A 23 4.03 1.03 14.07
CA LEU A 23 4.82 2.23 14.31
C LEU A 23 4.82 2.61 15.80
N LYS A 24 3.65 2.57 16.44
CA LYS A 24 3.49 2.85 17.88
C LYS A 24 4.31 1.90 18.75
N ASN A 25 4.52 0.66 18.30
CA ASN A 25 5.30 -0.36 19.01
C ASN A 25 6.75 -0.46 18.49
N HIS A 26 7.27 0.57 17.81
CA HIS A 26 8.64 0.63 17.31
C HIS A 26 9.02 -0.51 16.34
N ARG A 27 8.04 -1.09 15.63
CA ARG A 27 8.25 -2.14 14.62
C ARG A 27 8.36 -1.50 13.24
N TYR A 28 9.49 -0.85 12.95
CA TYR A 28 9.65 -0.01 11.76
C TYR A 28 9.60 -0.79 10.44
N SER A 29 10.27 -1.94 10.35
CA SER A 29 10.20 -2.76 9.13
C SER A 29 8.80 -3.33 8.90
N LEU A 30 8.11 -3.72 9.99
CA LEU A 30 6.72 -4.20 9.90
C LEU A 30 5.78 -3.07 9.46
N THR A 31 5.99 -1.85 9.96
CA THR A 31 5.25 -0.66 9.52
C THR A 31 5.37 -0.46 8.00
N ALA A 32 6.60 -0.48 7.47
CA ALA A 32 6.84 -0.32 6.04
C ALA A 32 6.23 -1.46 5.20
N PHE A 33 6.28 -2.69 5.70
CA PHE A 33 5.63 -3.83 5.06
C PHE A 33 4.10 -3.68 5.01
N CYS A 34 3.48 -3.34 6.15
CA CYS A 34 2.04 -3.13 6.24
C CYS A 34 1.58 -1.96 5.37
N CYS A 35 2.39 -0.90 5.24
CA CYS A 35 2.13 0.19 4.30
C CYS A 35 2.08 -0.30 2.84
N GLN A 36 3.06 -1.10 2.42
CA GLN A 36 3.05 -1.71 1.09
C GLN A 36 1.82 -2.60 0.89
N GLN A 37 1.45 -3.41 1.90
CA GLN A 37 0.27 -4.26 1.84
C GLN A 37 -1.05 -3.48 1.76
N ALA A 38 -1.17 -2.36 2.46
CA ALA A 38 -2.33 -1.48 2.40
C ALA A 38 -2.54 -0.95 0.97
N LEU A 39 -1.47 -0.41 0.36
CA LEU A 39 -1.52 0.08 -1.03
C LEU A 39 -1.77 -1.06 -2.04
N GLU A 40 -1.14 -2.22 -1.86
CA GLU A 40 -1.37 -3.37 -2.73
C GLU A 40 -2.85 -3.76 -2.76
N LYS A 41 -3.46 -3.88 -1.58
CA LYS A 41 -4.83 -4.37 -1.42
C LYS A 41 -5.85 -3.34 -1.92
N ILE A 42 -5.67 -2.05 -1.65
CA ILE A 42 -6.58 -1.02 -2.16
C ILE A 42 -6.48 -0.87 -3.68
N LEU A 43 -5.29 -1.00 -4.27
CA LEU A 43 -5.13 -1.01 -5.74
C LEU A 43 -5.81 -2.24 -6.36
N LYS A 44 -5.74 -3.40 -5.70
CA LYS A 44 -6.48 -4.60 -6.14
C LYS A 44 -7.99 -4.40 -6.05
N ALA A 45 -8.48 -3.75 -4.99
CA ALA A 45 -9.87 -3.35 -4.89
C ALA A 45 -10.26 -2.40 -6.04
N ALA A 46 -9.41 -1.44 -6.38
CA ALA A 46 -9.64 -0.50 -7.47
C ALA A 46 -9.73 -1.19 -8.84
N VAL A 47 -8.88 -2.19 -9.12
CA VAL A 47 -8.98 -3.00 -10.36
C VAL A 47 -10.35 -3.69 -10.46
N ILE A 48 -10.85 -4.26 -9.36
CA ILE A 48 -12.15 -4.93 -9.34
C ILE A 48 -13.27 -3.92 -9.59
N HIS A 49 -13.25 -2.80 -8.86
CA HIS A 49 -14.32 -1.82 -8.88
C HIS A 49 -14.38 -1.03 -10.19
N LEU A 50 -13.24 -0.49 -10.64
CA LEU A 50 -13.18 0.44 -11.77
C LEU A 50 -13.08 -0.25 -13.13
N LYS A 51 -12.47 -1.45 -13.17
CA LYS A 51 -12.26 -2.18 -14.42
C LYS A 51 -13.06 -3.46 -14.54
N ASN A 52 -13.77 -3.86 -13.49
CA ASN A 52 -14.56 -5.10 -13.47
C ASN A 52 -13.71 -6.33 -13.82
N GLN A 53 -12.46 -6.33 -13.36
CA GLN A 53 -11.44 -7.35 -13.67
C GLN A 53 -10.88 -7.98 -12.40
N ARG A 54 -10.36 -9.21 -12.54
CA ARG A 54 -9.63 -9.86 -11.44
C ARG A 54 -8.20 -9.28 -11.37
N PRO A 55 -7.75 -8.83 -10.20
CA PRO A 55 -6.40 -8.31 -10.07
C PRO A 55 -5.36 -9.40 -10.23
N ARG A 56 -4.20 -9.04 -10.79
CA ARG A 56 -3.06 -9.97 -10.88
C ARG A 56 -2.53 -10.32 -9.49
N LYS A 57 -2.06 -11.56 -9.34
CA LYS A 57 -1.40 -12.05 -8.12
C LYS A 57 0.08 -11.63 -8.09
N ILE A 58 0.29 -10.33 -8.04
CA ILE A 58 1.60 -9.67 -7.96
C ILE A 58 1.64 -8.73 -6.75
N HIS A 59 2.84 -8.31 -6.40
CA HIS A 59 3.12 -7.42 -5.25
C HIS A 59 3.69 -6.06 -5.67
N ASP A 60 4.09 -5.93 -6.93
CA ASP A 60 4.54 -4.65 -7.45
C ASP A 60 3.34 -3.71 -7.60
N LEU A 61 3.43 -2.54 -6.96
CA LEU A 61 2.36 -1.56 -6.91
C LEU A 61 2.21 -0.78 -8.23
N LEU A 62 3.29 -0.56 -8.99
CA LEU A 62 3.19 0.23 -10.23
C LEU A 62 2.35 -0.48 -11.32
N PRO A 63 2.54 -1.79 -11.57
CA PRO A 63 1.67 -2.50 -12.50
C PRO A 63 0.21 -2.58 -12.01
N LEU A 64 -0.03 -2.69 -10.69
CA LEU A 64 -1.39 -2.67 -10.13
C LEU A 64 -2.06 -1.30 -10.29
N LEU A 65 -1.32 -0.22 -10.08
CA LEU A 65 -1.78 1.15 -10.35
C LEU A 65 -2.18 1.30 -11.81
N LYS A 66 -1.33 0.85 -12.74
CA LYS A 66 -1.64 0.87 -14.17
C LYS A 66 -2.91 0.06 -14.48
N ASP A 67 -3.03 -1.14 -13.92
CA ASP A 67 -4.21 -1.99 -14.15
C ASP A 67 -5.49 -1.35 -13.61
N SER A 68 -5.42 -0.61 -12.50
CA SER A 68 -6.58 0.09 -11.91
C SER A 68 -7.08 1.24 -12.79
N GLY A 69 -6.21 1.78 -13.65
CA GLY A 69 -6.48 2.96 -14.47
C GLY A 69 -6.69 4.26 -13.68
N LEU A 70 -6.26 4.30 -12.42
CA LEU A 70 -6.20 5.53 -11.63
C LEU A 70 -5.06 6.43 -12.13
N GLU A 71 -5.31 7.73 -12.20
CA GLU A 71 -4.34 8.75 -12.57
C GLU A 71 -3.92 9.54 -11.33
N LEU A 72 -2.82 9.11 -10.71
CA LEU A 72 -2.22 9.79 -9.56
C LEU A 72 -1.27 10.90 -10.02
N SER A 73 -0.97 11.82 -9.10
CA SER A 73 0.11 12.79 -9.31
C SER A 73 1.47 12.08 -9.49
N GLU A 74 2.41 12.77 -10.13
CA GLU A 74 3.79 12.27 -10.28
C GLU A 74 4.43 11.99 -8.91
N GLU A 75 4.19 12.87 -7.92
CA GLU A 75 4.66 12.69 -6.54
C GLU A 75 4.18 11.36 -5.93
N TYR A 76 2.88 11.07 -6.02
CA TYR A 76 2.32 9.83 -5.49
C TYR A 76 2.81 8.61 -6.25
N THR A 77 3.01 8.73 -7.55
CA THR A 77 3.57 7.64 -8.37
C THR A 77 5.00 7.30 -7.95
N ILE A 78 5.83 8.31 -7.66
CA ILE A 78 7.20 8.13 -7.16
C ILE A 78 7.19 7.45 -5.79
N GLU A 79 6.33 7.89 -4.86
CA GLU A 79 6.22 7.26 -3.55
C GLU A 79 5.69 5.82 -3.62
N ILE A 80 4.73 5.52 -4.50
CA ILE A 80 4.27 4.15 -4.77
C ILE A 80 5.43 3.28 -5.25
N ALA A 81 6.25 3.77 -6.19
CA ALA A 81 7.41 3.03 -6.71
C ALA A 81 8.43 2.70 -5.61
N LYS A 82 8.64 3.63 -4.68
CA LYS A 82 9.49 3.45 -3.51
C LYS A 82 8.90 2.44 -2.52
N ILE A 83 7.63 2.58 -2.16
CA ILE A 83 6.93 1.70 -1.21
C ILE A 83 6.83 0.27 -1.75
N SER A 84 6.66 0.10 -3.07
CA SER A 84 6.65 -1.21 -3.74
C SER A 84 7.89 -2.06 -3.39
N LYS A 85 9.06 -1.43 -3.25
CA LYS A 85 10.32 -2.10 -2.91
C LYS A 85 10.34 -2.65 -1.47
N PHE A 86 9.55 -2.08 -0.55
CA PHE A 86 9.55 -2.50 0.86
C PHE A 86 9.08 -3.94 1.04
N TYR A 87 8.25 -4.47 0.13
CA TYR A 87 7.88 -5.89 0.10
C TYR A 87 9.11 -6.82 0.09
N PHE A 88 10.18 -6.43 -0.62
CA PHE A 88 11.42 -7.19 -0.67
C PHE A 88 12.37 -6.81 0.47
N LEU A 89 12.60 -5.51 0.68
CA LEU A 89 13.65 -5.01 1.59
C LEU A 89 13.46 -5.47 3.05
N VAL A 90 12.23 -5.65 3.51
CA VAL A 90 11.96 -6.09 4.89
C VAL A 90 12.30 -7.56 5.13
N ARG A 91 12.46 -8.38 4.09
CA ARG A 91 12.67 -9.84 4.22
C ARG A 91 14.14 -10.25 4.35
N TYR A 92 15.08 -9.38 3.97
CA TYR A 92 16.51 -9.67 4.01
C TYR A 92 17.12 -9.06 5.27
N PRO A 93 17.62 -9.87 6.23
CA PRO A 93 18.03 -9.36 7.54
C PRO A 93 19.12 -8.27 7.51
N ASP A 94 20.07 -8.39 6.60
CA ASP A 94 21.17 -7.44 6.37
C ASP A 94 20.66 -6.09 5.87
N ILE A 95 19.76 -6.11 4.88
CA ILE A 95 19.13 -4.92 4.31
C ILE A 95 18.16 -4.31 5.32
N ASN A 96 17.32 -5.13 5.94
CA ASN A 96 16.29 -4.71 6.89
C ASN A 96 16.92 -3.94 8.05
N LYS A 97 17.96 -4.50 8.68
CA LYS A 97 18.65 -3.88 9.81
C LYS A 97 19.23 -2.52 9.46
N LYS A 98 19.70 -2.33 8.21
CA LYS A 98 20.26 -1.06 7.75
C LYS A 98 19.18 -0.04 7.38
N PHE A 99 18.14 -0.47 6.67
CA PHE A 99 17.16 0.42 6.06
C PHE A 99 16.01 0.80 7.01
N PHE A 100 15.68 -0.03 8.00
CA PHE A 100 14.59 0.22 8.95
C PHE A 100 15.12 0.40 10.38
N ALA A 101 16.35 0.94 10.50
CA ALA A 101 17.00 1.17 11.79
C ALA A 101 16.33 2.29 12.62
N THR A 102 15.67 3.25 11.96
CA THR A 102 15.10 4.43 12.60
C THR A 102 13.60 4.56 12.32
N ALA A 103 12.92 5.31 13.19
CA ALA A 103 11.49 5.58 13.05
C ALA A 103 11.15 6.46 11.85
N GLU A 104 12.10 7.24 11.33
CA GLU A 104 11.86 8.26 10.30
C GLU A 104 11.33 7.66 9.00
N ILE A 105 11.96 6.59 8.51
CA ILE A 105 11.52 5.91 7.28
C ILE A 105 10.13 5.32 7.47
N ALA A 106 9.86 4.69 8.62
CA ALA A 106 8.56 4.12 8.90
C ALA A 106 7.45 5.18 9.04
N ARG A 107 7.75 6.30 9.72
CA ARG A 107 6.83 7.42 9.92
C ARG A 107 6.47 8.10 8.60
N THR A 108 7.48 8.49 7.82
CA THR A 108 7.27 9.16 6.52
C THR A 108 6.58 8.25 5.51
N THR A 109 6.91 6.95 5.51
CA THR A 109 6.21 5.94 4.70
C THR A 109 4.74 5.83 5.08
N LEU A 110 4.43 5.79 6.38
CA LEU A 110 3.05 5.70 6.86
C LEU A 110 2.24 6.95 6.53
N GLU A 111 2.84 8.14 6.69
CA GLU A 111 2.21 9.42 6.32
C GLU A 111 1.84 9.43 4.84
N LYS A 112 2.79 9.13 3.94
CA LYS A 112 2.53 9.08 2.50
C LYS A 112 1.55 7.97 2.11
N THR A 113 1.62 6.83 2.79
CA THR A 113 0.65 5.74 2.58
C THR A 113 -0.77 6.18 2.91
N LYS A 114 -0.98 6.92 4.01
CA LYS A 114 -2.31 7.44 4.38
C LYS A 114 -2.85 8.43 3.35
N GLU A 115 -2.01 9.36 2.89
CA GLU A 115 -2.39 10.33 1.85
C GLU A 115 -2.87 9.62 0.58
N ILE A 116 -2.06 8.69 0.06
CA ILE A 116 -2.36 7.94 -1.16
C ILE A 116 -3.57 7.03 -0.97
N TYR A 117 -3.65 6.31 0.17
CA TYR A 117 -4.78 5.45 0.49
C TYR A 117 -6.08 6.23 0.52
N GLN A 118 -6.11 7.37 1.21
CA GLN A 118 -7.31 8.21 1.31
C GLN A 118 -7.74 8.72 -0.06
N TRP A 119 -6.78 9.18 -0.87
CA TRP A 119 -7.07 9.62 -2.23
C TRP A 119 -7.71 8.50 -3.07
N ILE A 120 -7.15 7.28 -3.04
CA ILE A 120 -7.71 6.14 -3.78
C ILE A 120 -9.10 5.81 -3.26
N GLU A 121 -9.29 5.77 -1.94
CA GLU A 121 -10.59 5.50 -1.32
C GLU A 121 -11.65 6.52 -1.76
N ASP A 122 -11.29 7.80 -1.89
CA ASP A 122 -12.20 8.85 -2.33
C ASP A 122 -12.54 8.74 -3.82
N GLU A 123 -11.60 8.35 -4.68
CA GLU A 123 -11.90 8.04 -6.09
C GLU A 123 -12.86 6.85 -6.23
N LEU A 124 -12.71 5.83 -5.39
CA LEU A 124 -13.61 4.66 -5.38
C LEU A 124 -15.02 4.98 -4.90
N LYS A 125 -15.22 6.04 -4.09
CA LYS A 125 -16.55 6.48 -3.65
C LYS A 125 -17.30 7.31 -4.70
N LYS A 126 -16.57 7.91 -5.67
CA LYS A 126 -17.13 8.76 -6.72
C LYS A 126 -17.65 7.95 -7.92
N SER A 127 -17.16 6.73 -8.08
CA SER A 127 -17.46 5.82 -9.20
C SER A 127 -18.73 5.01 -8.93
#